data_AF-A0A397TG52-F1
#
_entry.id   AF-A0A397TG52-F1
#
_cell.length_a   1.000
_cell.length_b   1.000
_cell.length_c   1.000
_cell.angle_alpha   90.00
_cell.angle_beta   90.00
_cell.angle_gamma   90.00
#
_symmetry.space_group_name_H-M   'P 1'
#
loop_
_entity.id
_entity.type
_entity.pdbx_description
1 polymer ?
#
loop_
_entity_poly.entity_id
_entity_poly.type
_entity_poly.pdbx_seq_one_letter_code
_entity_poly.pdbx_strand_id
1 'polypeptide(L)'
;MAKFSAIQIFIILAIAISAHSAVLWRRAPKTVTVESSNLFCSFLPKTPGESISDSEGDAIPFCTQANPANAPGAKKFPTGFIKTAHFAKGTGFVQVTGTINRSKYKLKSSDGGGQYDTRAPPGAICKGFKNFVNLVEPDIGRFCIRCCTNTKKCNTGKSTEGCEVVVPGNYS
;
A
#
# COMPACT_ATOMS: atom_id res chain seq x y z
N MET A 1 62.65 -25.44 54.00
CA MET A 1 62.60 -24.14 53.30
C MET A 1 62.30 -24.42 51.84
N ALA A 2 61.09 -24.07 51.38
CA ALA A 2 60.71 -23.71 50.00
C ALA A 2 59.17 -23.83 49.89
N LYS A 3 58.51 -22.67 49.77
CA LYS A 3 57.08 -22.51 49.47
C LYS A 3 56.90 -22.59 47.96
N PHE A 4 55.91 -23.32 47.44
CA PHE A 4 55.25 -23.04 46.16
C PHE A 4 53.84 -23.65 46.21
N SER A 5 52.83 -22.89 46.64
CA SER A 5 52.05 -21.92 45.83
C SER A 5 51.06 -22.63 44.91
N ALA A 6 49.81 -22.70 45.38
CA ALA A 6 48.65 -23.13 44.61
C ALA A 6 48.48 -22.25 43.37
N ILE A 7 48.39 -22.89 42.19
CA ILE A 7 47.96 -22.24 40.96
C ILE A 7 46.58 -22.80 40.64
N GLN A 8 45.55 -22.06 41.04
CA GLN A 8 44.20 -22.24 40.54
C GLN A 8 44.16 -21.74 39.09
N ILE A 9 44.01 -22.67 38.15
CA ILE A 9 43.75 -22.35 36.75
C ILE A 9 42.24 -22.05 36.66
N PHE A 10 41.86 -20.78 36.79
CA PHE A 10 40.53 -20.33 36.38
C PHE A 10 40.55 -20.11 34.86
N ILE A 11 40.00 -21.08 34.12
CA ILE A 11 39.72 -20.92 32.70
C ILE A 11 38.50 -19.99 32.59
N ILE A 12 38.75 -18.70 32.35
CA ILE A 12 37.71 -17.75 31.99
C ILE A 12 37.35 -18.03 30.53
N LEU A 13 36.30 -18.83 30.32
CA LEU A 13 35.71 -19.03 29.00
C LEU A 13 34.98 -17.72 28.64
N ALA A 14 35.64 -16.86 27.86
CA ALA A 14 35.01 -15.68 27.28
C ALA A 14 33.96 -16.14 26.27
N ILE A 15 32.71 -16.25 26.71
CA ILE A 15 31.57 -16.45 25.82
C ILE A 15 31.37 -15.14 25.06
N ALA A 16 31.93 -15.06 23.86
CA ALA A 16 31.59 -13.99 22.93
C ALA A 16 30.13 -14.17 22.49
N ILE A 17 29.21 -13.48 23.16
CA ILE A 17 27.82 -13.38 22.72
C ILE A 17 27.84 -12.49 21.47
N SER A 18 27.93 -13.11 20.30
CA SER A 18 27.68 -12.44 19.02
C SER A 18 26.21 -12.01 19.00
N ALA A 19 25.97 -10.76 19.41
CA ALA A 19 24.69 -10.09 19.25
C ALA A 19 24.41 -9.98 17.74
N HIS A 20 23.70 -10.96 17.19
CA HIS A 20 23.11 -10.84 15.88
C HIS A 20 22.08 -9.73 16.00
N SER A 21 22.45 -8.52 15.56
CA SER A 21 21.49 -7.48 15.30
C SER A 21 20.61 -7.99 14.17
N ALA A 22 19.51 -8.67 14.53
CA ALA A 22 18.41 -8.89 13.64
C ALA A 22 17.89 -7.49 13.31
N VAL A 23 18.41 -6.92 12.22
CA VAL A 23 17.78 -5.79 11.55
C VAL A 23 16.41 -6.31 11.14
N LEU A 24 15.42 -6.08 12.00
CA LEU A 24 14.02 -6.31 11.68
C LEU A 24 13.76 -5.43 10.47
N TRP A 25 13.82 -6.00 9.28
CA TRP A 25 13.46 -5.33 8.04
C TRP A 25 11.96 -5.05 8.13
N ARG A 26 11.58 -3.95 8.79
CA ARG A 26 10.19 -3.53 8.89
C ARG A 26 9.75 -3.28 7.45
N ARG A 27 8.95 -4.20 6.91
CA ARG A 27 8.30 -4.01 5.62
C ARG A 27 7.63 -2.63 5.68
N ALA A 28 7.86 -1.82 4.63
CA ALA A 28 7.26 -0.50 4.56
C ALA A 28 5.74 -0.62 4.77
N PRO A 29 5.11 0.26 5.57
CA PRO A 29 3.69 0.17 5.85
C PRO A 29 2.88 0.27 4.56
N LYS A 30 1.90 -0.62 4.39
CA LYS A 30 0.96 -0.60 3.27
C LYS A 30 -0.28 0.22 3.66
N THR A 31 -0.05 1.49 3.98
CA THR A 31 -1.12 2.40 4.39
C THR A 31 -1.48 3.32 3.23
N VAL A 32 -2.76 3.40 2.90
CA VAL A 32 -3.31 4.44 2.03
C VAL A 32 -4.08 5.46 2.88
N THR A 33 -4.23 6.67 2.35
CA THR A 33 -5.14 7.68 2.90
C THR A 33 -5.98 8.33 1.79
N VAL A 34 -7.13 8.88 2.17
CA VAL A 34 -8.03 9.63 1.32
C VAL A 34 -8.54 10.83 2.12
N GLU A 35 -7.93 12.00 1.92
CA GLU A 35 -8.23 13.23 2.67
C GLU A 35 -8.89 14.29 1.77
N SER A 36 -8.43 14.39 0.52
CA SER A 36 -8.93 15.33 -0.50
C SER A 36 -8.48 14.90 -1.90
N SER A 37 -8.87 15.64 -2.94
CA SER A 37 -8.34 15.45 -4.31
C SER A 37 -6.84 15.78 -4.42
N ASN A 38 -6.30 16.57 -3.49
CA ASN A 38 -4.88 16.93 -3.45
C ASN A 38 -4.06 16.04 -2.51
N LEU A 39 -4.71 15.27 -1.64
CA LEU A 39 -4.08 14.34 -0.71
C LEU A 39 -4.86 13.03 -0.64
N PHE A 40 -4.47 12.09 -1.50
CA PHE A 40 -4.97 10.74 -1.50
C PHE A 40 -3.89 9.78 -1.99
N CYS A 41 -4.15 8.49 -1.81
CA CYS A 41 -3.32 7.40 -2.27
C CYS A 41 -4.11 6.36 -3.07
N SER A 42 -3.40 5.60 -3.87
CA SER A 42 -3.84 4.36 -4.52
C SER A 42 -2.71 3.36 -4.40
N PHE A 43 -3.03 2.08 -4.27
CA PHE A 43 -2.10 1.00 -4.53
C PHE A 43 -1.81 0.92 -6.02
N LEU A 44 -0.57 0.59 -6.33
CA LEU A 44 -0.09 0.21 -7.65
C LEU A 44 0.86 -0.98 -7.52
N PRO A 45 1.10 -1.73 -8.62
CA PRO A 45 2.10 -2.78 -8.63
C PRO A 45 3.44 -2.28 -8.13
N LYS A 46 4.15 -3.11 -7.35
CA LYS A 46 5.48 -2.78 -6.86
C LYS A 46 6.46 -2.58 -8.03
N THR A 47 6.28 -3.37 -9.09
CA THR A 47 7.06 -3.33 -10.32
C THR A 47 6.28 -2.61 -11.43
N PRO A 48 6.81 -1.53 -12.03
CA PRO A 48 6.13 -0.85 -13.14
C PRO A 48 5.83 -1.81 -14.31
N GLY A 49 4.58 -1.80 -14.77
CA GLY A 49 4.10 -2.61 -15.92
C GLY A 49 3.70 -4.05 -15.61
N GLU A 50 3.81 -4.47 -14.35
CA GLU A 50 3.09 -5.63 -13.84
C GLU A 50 1.57 -5.38 -13.88
N SER A 51 0.77 -6.45 -14.04
CA SER A 51 -0.68 -6.31 -14.08
C SER A 51 -1.25 -6.02 -12.70
N ILE A 52 -2.44 -5.42 -12.63
CA ILE A 52 -3.09 -5.14 -11.34
C ILE A 52 -3.37 -6.44 -10.59
N SER A 53 -3.94 -7.45 -11.26
CA SER A 53 -4.27 -8.76 -10.65
C SER A 53 -3.03 -9.49 -10.13
N ASP A 54 -1.93 -9.51 -10.88
CA ASP A 54 -0.73 -10.26 -10.48
C ASP A 54 -0.05 -9.64 -9.24
N SER A 55 -0.22 -8.33 -9.07
CA SER A 55 0.40 -7.57 -7.97
C SER A 55 -0.40 -7.57 -6.66
N GLU A 56 -1.57 -8.22 -6.61
CA GLU A 56 -2.43 -8.28 -5.42
C GLU A 56 -1.68 -8.81 -4.17
N GLY A 57 -0.63 -9.61 -4.34
CA GLY A 57 0.19 -10.12 -3.25
C GLY A 57 1.17 -9.12 -2.63
N ASP A 58 1.60 -8.07 -3.37
CA ASP A 58 2.72 -7.24 -2.91
C ASP A 58 2.65 -5.75 -3.28
N ALA A 59 1.55 -5.29 -3.90
CA ALA A 59 1.31 -3.89 -4.25
C ALA A 59 1.63 -2.90 -3.11
N ILE A 60 2.02 -1.69 -3.48
CA ILE A 60 2.50 -0.66 -2.56
C ILE A 60 1.75 0.65 -2.75
N PRO A 61 1.61 1.47 -1.68
CA PRO A 61 0.87 2.72 -1.77
C PRO A 61 1.67 3.79 -2.52
N PHE A 62 0.99 4.46 -3.43
CA PHE A 62 1.41 5.70 -4.09
C PHE A 62 0.42 6.81 -3.72
N CYS A 63 0.92 8.00 -3.40
CA CYS A 63 0.11 9.15 -3.02
C CYS A 63 0.47 10.38 -3.86
N THR A 64 -0.36 11.42 -3.80
CA THR A 64 -0.09 12.72 -4.45
C THR A 64 1.22 13.38 -3.99
N GLN A 65 1.70 13.01 -2.81
CA GLN A 65 3.00 13.39 -2.26
C GLN A 65 3.75 12.18 -1.69
N ALA A 66 5.08 12.24 -1.61
CA ALA A 66 5.87 11.18 -1.00
C ALA A 66 5.75 11.23 0.53
N ASN A 67 5.67 10.05 1.16
CA ASN A 67 5.73 9.88 2.62
C ASN A 67 4.82 10.84 3.43
N PRO A 68 3.52 11.00 3.10
CA PRO A 68 2.61 11.81 3.90
C PRO A 68 2.46 11.22 5.31
N ALA A 69 2.21 12.08 6.32
CA ALA A 69 2.06 11.66 7.71
C ALA A 69 0.99 10.56 7.90
N ASN A 70 -0.09 10.59 7.11
CA ASN A 70 -1.19 9.63 7.17
C ASN A 70 -0.96 8.34 6.34
N ALA A 71 0.10 8.29 5.53
CA ALA A 71 0.54 7.10 4.80
C ALA A 71 2.08 7.05 4.72
N PRO A 72 2.77 6.81 5.86
CA PRO A 72 4.22 6.78 5.89
C PRO A 72 4.77 5.65 5.02
N GLY A 73 5.90 5.91 4.35
CA GLY A 73 6.53 4.99 3.41
C GLY A 73 5.87 4.92 2.03
N ALA A 74 4.73 5.60 1.81
CA ALA A 74 4.11 5.66 0.49
C ALA A 74 4.97 6.45 -0.50
N LYS A 75 5.00 5.96 -1.74
CA LYS A 75 5.69 6.62 -2.84
C LYS A 75 4.86 7.79 -3.36
N LYS A 76 5.48 8.71 -4.09
CA LYS A 76 4.75 9.72 -4.86
C LYS A 76 4.29 9.12 -6.19
N PHE A 77 3.05 9.39 -6.63
CA PHE A 77 2.61 9.09 -7.98
C PHE A 77 3.62 9.63 -9.01
N PRO A 78 3.90 8.88 -10.10
CA PRO A 78 4.68 9.42 -11.20
C PRO A 78 4.05 10.71 -11.74
N THR A 79 4.88 11.68 -12.14
CA THR A 79 4.39 12.96 -12.67
C THR A 79 3.46 12.73 -13.87
N GLY A 80 2.26 13.29 -13.78
CA GLY A 80 1.21 13.17 -14.80
C GLY A 80 0.50 11.81 -14.83
N PHE A 81 0.73 10.93 -13.84
CA PHE A 81 0.00 9.66 -13.73
C PHE A 81 -1.47 9.89 -13.39
N ILE A 82 -1.78 10.74 -12.41
CA ILE A 82 -3.16 11.15 -12.13
C ILE A 82 -3.54 12.25 -13.13
N LYS A 83 -4.65 12.06 -13.85
CA LYS A 83 -5.19 13.05 -14.79
C LYS A 83 -6.34 13.83 -14.17
N THR A 84 -7.30 13.14 -13.59
CA THR A 84 -8.42 13.74 -12.86
C THR A 84 -8.59 13.07 -11.50
N ALA A 85 -9.06 13.81 -10.51
CA ALA A 85 -9.27 13.32 -9.15
C ALA A 85 -10.42 14.08 -8.49
N HIS A 86 -11.51 13.35 -8.22
CA HIS A 86 -12.74 13.88 -7.65
C HIS A 86 -12.94 13.30 -6.26
N PHE A 87 -12.75 14.13 -5.24
CA PHE A 87 -12.98 13.72 -3.87
C PHE A 87 -14.46 13.82 -3.49
N ALA A 88 -14.96 12.83 -2.78
CA ALA A 88 -16.28 12.87 -2.17
C ALA A 88 -16.27 12.22 -0.78
N LYS A 89 -17.12 12.74 0.09
CA LYS A 89 -17.39 12.18 1.43
C LYS A 89 -18.87 11.89 1.55
N GLY A 90 -19.20 10.73 2.08
CA GLY A 90 -20.58 10.33 2.36
C GLY A 90 -20.70 9.61 3.68
N THR A 91 -21.90 9.10 3.96
CA THR A 91 -22.16 8.39 5.22
C THR A 91 -21.36 7.09 5.30
N GLY A 92 -20.29 7.12 6.11
CA GLY A 92 -19.41 5.99 6.39
C GLY A 92 -18.31 5.76 5.35
N PHE A 93 -18.05 6.72 4.45
CA PHE A 93 -16.95 6.60 3.50
C PHE A 93 -16.35 7.96 3.08
N VAL A 94 -15.11 7.89 2.62
CA VAL A 94 -14.43 8.91 1.80
C VAL A 94 -13.88 8.23 0.55
N GLN A 95 -13.82 8.95 -0.57
CA GLN A 95 -13.33 8.38 -1.82
C GLN A 95 -12.62 9.41 -2.69
N VAL A 96 -11.82 8.90 -3.62
CA VAL A 96 -11.42 9.62 -4.84
C VAL A 96 -11.73 8.72 -6.03
N THR A 97 -12.36 9.30 -7.04
CA THR A 97 -12.60 8.69 -8.36
C THR A 97 -11.97 9.56 -9.44
N GLY A 98 -11.49 8.97 -10.53
CA GLY A 98 -10.91 9.76 -11.61
C GLY A 98 -10.19 8.92 -12.65
N THR A 99 -9.33 9.59 -13.41
CA THR A 99 -8.63 9.00 -14.55
C THR A 99 -7.11 9.04 -14.39
N ILE A 100 -6.45 8.11 -15.07
CA ILE A 100 -5.00 7.95 -15.07
C ILE A 100 -4.39 8.05 -16.46
N ASN A 101 -3.11 8.37 -16.50
CA ASN A 101 -2.23 8.13 -17.63
C ASN A 101 -1.38 6.88 -17.36
N ARG A 102 -1.90 5.72 -17.78
CA ARG A 102 -1.28 4.40 -17.61
C ARG A 102 0.21 4.36 -18.02
N SER A 103 0.58 5.10 -19.07
CA SER A 103 1.94 5.13 -19.61
C SER A 103 2.98 5.66 -18.61
N LYS A 104 2.58 6.51 -17.66
CA LYS A 104 3.48 7.08 -16.65
C LYS A 104 3.96 6.06 -15.62
N TYR A 105 3.31 4.90 -15.56
CA TYR A 105 3.74 3.78 -14.73
C TYR A 105 3.86 2.46 -15.53
N LYS A 106 3.97 2.57 -16.86
CA LYS A 106 4.12 1.44 -17.80
C LYS A 106 3.00 0.39 -17.72
N LEU A 107 1.84 0.73 -17.18
CA LEU A 107 0.70 -0.19 -17.10
C LEU A 107 0.20 -0.50 -18.52
N LYS A 108 -0.11 -1.78 -18.76
CA LYS A 108 -0.46 -2.27 -20.10
C LYS A 108 -1.84 -1.79 -20.52
N SER A 109 -2.03 -1.51 -21.81
CA SER A 109 -3.35 -1.15 -22.32
C SER A 109 -4.32 -2.32 -22.42
N SER A 110 -3.81 -3.55 -22.31
CA SER A 110 -4.59 -4.80 -22.28
C SER A 110 -4.91 -5.27 -20.86
N ASP A 111 -4.48 -4.54 -19.83
CA ASP A 111 -4.76 -4.90 -18.44
C ASP A 111 -6.11 -4.30 -18.04
N GLY A 112 -7.12 -5.17 -17.88
CA GLY A 112 -8.47 -4.81 -17.46
C GLY A 112 -8.57 -4.36 -16.00
N GLY A 113 -7.51 -4.54 -15.22
CA GLY A 113 -7.44 -4.11 -13.84
C GLY A 113 -7.68 -5.21 -12.83
N GLY A 114 -8.03 -4.78 -11.62
CA GLY A 114 -8.22 -5.64 -10.45
C GLY A 114 -8.63 -4.80 -9.25
N GLN A 115 -8.76 -5.45 -8.08
CA GLN A 115 -9.18 -4.79 -6.86
C GLN A 115 -8.22 -5.10 -5.71
N TYR A 116 -7.60 -4.06 -5.18
CA TYR A 116 -6.95 -4.14 -3.88
C TYR A 116 -7.95 -3.81 -2.76
N ASP A 117 -7.86 -4.54 -1.67
CA ASP A 117 -8.70 -4.37 -0.49
C ASP A 117 -7.95 -4.80 0.79
N THR A 118 -8.66 -4.96 1.91
CA THR A 118 -8.07 -5.35 3.19
C THR A 118 -7.46 -6.75 3.22
N ARG A 119 -7.72 -7.59 2.20
CA ARG A 119 -7.18 -8.94 2.07
C ARG A 119 -5.93 -8.95 1.18
N ALA A 120 -5.87 -8.07 0.18
CA ALA A 120 -4.81 -8.03 -0.81
C ALA A 120 -4.45 -6.57 -1.18
N PRO A 121 -3.22 -6.10 -0.91
CA PRO A 121 -2.07 -6.85 -0.40
C PRO A 121 -2.06 -7.08 1.12
N PRO A 122 -1.36 -8.13 1.62
CA PRO A 122 -1.32 -8.44 3.04
C PRO A 122 -0.84 -7.27 3.90
N GLY A 123 -1.63 -6.94 4.92
CA GLY A 123 -1.36 -5.81 5.82
C GLY A 123 -1.73 -4.44 5.26
N ALA A 124 -2.45 -4.38 4.13
CA ALA A 124 -2.99 -3.14 3.59
C ALA A 124 -4.09 -2.58 4.49
N ILE A 125 -4.01 -1.28 4.76
CA ILE A 125 -5.03 -0.56 5.52
C ILE A 125 -5.30 0.81 4.89
N CYS A 126 -6.50 1.35 5.14
CA CYS A 126 -6.74 2.77 4.95
C CYS A 126 -6.78 3.50 6.30
N LYS A 127 -6.01 4.59 6.40
CA LYS A 127 -5.87 5.35 7.64
C LYS A 127 -7.24 5.81 8.17
N GLY A 128 -7.58 5.39 9.38
CA GLY A 128 -8.83 5.78 10.06
C GLY A 128 -10.07 4.98 9.65
N PHE A 129 -9.93 3.99 8.78
CA PHE A 129 -11.05 3.18 8.28
C PHE A 129 -10.80 1.68 8.47
N LYS A 130 -11.89 0.92 8.61
CA LYS A 130 -11.81 -0.55 8.83
C LYS A 130 -11.68 -1.32 7.52
N ASN A 131 -12.16 -0.73 6.41
CA ASN A 131 -12.19 -1.35 5.10
C ASN A 131 -11.78 -0.35 4.03
N PHE A 132 -11.33 -0.85 2.89
CA PHE A 132 -11.19 -0.05 1.68
C PHE A 132 -11.39 -0.94 0.46
N VAL A 133 -11.67 -0.30 -0.68
CA VAL A 133 -11.57 -0.90 -2.00
C VAL A 133 -10.81 0.06 -2.89
N ASN A 134 -9.91 -0.47 -3.71
CA ASN A 134 -9.13 0.30 -4.65
C ASN A 134 -9.05 -0.46 -5.97
N LEU A 135 -9.65 0.10 -7.01
CA LEU A 135 -9.56 -0.46 -8.34
C LEU A 135 -8.73 0.47 -9.21
N VAL A 136 -7.92 -0.15 -10.07
CA VAL A 136 -7.15 0.49 -11.12
C VAL A 136 -7.49 -0.27 -12.38
N GLU A 137 -7.94 0.43 -13.42
CA GLU A 137 -8.38 -0.15 -14.69
C GLU A 137 -7.53 0.45 -15.81
N PRO A 138 -6.34 -0.13 -16.06
CA PRO A 138 -5.40 0.44 -17.00
C PRO A 138 -5.94 0.54 -18.41
N ASP A 139 -6.69 -0.44 -18.92
CA ASP A 139 -7.27 -0.54 -20.27
C ASP A 139 -8.13 0.67 -20.67
N ILE A 140 -8.94 1.19 -19.76
CA ILE A 140 -9.78 2.37 -19.96
C ILE A 140 -9.23 3.62 -19.27
N GLY A 141 -8.14 3.49 -18.51
CA GLY A 141 -7.44 4.62 -17.89
C GLY A 141 -8.20 5.22 -16.70
N ARG A 142 -8.82 4.38 -15.89
CA ARG A 142 -9.66 4.78 -14.75
C ARG A 142 -9.10 4.25 -13.44
N PHE A 143 -9.40 4.94 -12.34
CA PHE A 143 -9.10 4.44 -11.00
C PHE A 143 -10.13 4.95 -9.98
N CYS A 144 -10.23 4.23 -8.88
CA CYS A 144 -11.04 4.63 -7.74
C CYS A 144 -10.47 4.05 -6.45
N ILE A 145 -10.54 4.83 -5.38
CA ILE A 145 -10.20 4.43 -4.02
C ILE A 145 -11.33 4.89 -3.11
N ARG A 146 -11.83 3.98 -2.26
CA ARG A 146 -12.81 4.32 -1.23
C ARG A 146 -12.38 3.69 0.09
N CYS A 147 -12.34 4.49 1.14
CA CYS A 147 -12.13 4.04 2.50
C CYS A 147 -13.44 4.06 3.27
N CYS A 148 -13.70 3.00 4.04
CA CYS A 148 -15.02 2.69 4.57
C CYS A 148 -15.00 2.26 6.04
N THR A 149 -16.06 2.62 6.76
CA THR A 149 -16.24 2.18 8.15
C THR A 149 -16.57 0.69 8.26
N ASN A 150 -17.12 0.07 7.20
CA ASN A 150 -17.46 -1.36 7.12
C ASN A 150 -17.54 -1.86 5.67
N THR A 151 -17.69 -3.18 5.49
CA THR A 151 -17.80 -3.85 4.19
C THR A 151 -19.09 -3.52 3.43
N LYS A 152 -20.16 -3.07 4.09
CA LYS A 152 -21.39 -2.64 3.39
C LYS A 152 -21.19 -1.38 2.56
N LYS A 153 -20.15 -0.58 2.85
CA LYS A 153 -19.79 0.64 2.11
C LYS A 153 -18.70 0.43 1.06
N CYS A 154 -17.99 -0.70 1.14
CA CYS A 154 -16.85 -1.07 0.31
C CYS A 154 -17.07 -2.50 -0.19
N ASN A 155 -17.59 -2.66 -1.40
CA ASN A 155 -17.95 -3.97 -1.92
C ASN A 155 -16.73 -4.73 -2.45
N THR A 156 -16.31 -5.77 -1.72
CA THR A 156 -15.17 -6.62 -2.06
C THR A 156 -15.55 -7.85 -2.90
N GLY A 157 -16.83 -8.03 -3.24
CA GLY A 157 -17.34 -9.19 -3.99
C GLY A 157 -17.54 -8.95 -5.48
N LYS A 158 -17.19 -7.76 -5.98
CA LYS A 158 -17.45 -7.31 -7.36
C LYS A 158 -16.17 -6.85 -8.07
N SER A 159 -15.05 -7.52 -7.81
CA SER A 159 -13.72 -7.08 -8.23
C SER A 159 -13.54 -6.93 -9.75
N THR A 160 -14.34 -7.64 -10.54
CA THR A 160 -14.30 -7.60 -12.01
C THR A 160 -15.33 -6.65 -12.63
N GLU A 161 -16.24 -6.06 -11.85
CA GLU A 161 -17.28 -5.14 -12.38
C GLU A 161 -16.75 -3.70 -12.53
N GLY A 162 -15.56 -3.41 -12.02
CA GLY A 162 -14.88 -2.15 -12.24
C GLY A 162 -15.35 -0.99 -11.36
N CYS A 163 -14.71 0.17 -11.57
CA CYS A 163 -14.82 1.32 -10.69
C CYS A 163 -16.22 1.93 -10.63
N GLU A 164 -16.92 2.05 -11.75
CA GLU A 164 -18.26 2.65 -11.77
C GLU A 164 -19.27 1.85 -10.95
N VAL A 165 -19.12 0.53 -10.90
CA VAL A 165 -20.01 -0.32 -10.13
C VAL A 165 -19.60 -0.40 -8.66
N VAL A 166 -18.31 -0.56 -8.37
CA VAL A 166 -17.83 -0.73 -6.99
C VAL A 166 -17.81 0.60 -6.22
N VAL A 167 -17.39 1.68 -6.89
CA VAL A 167 -17.28 3.04 -6.34
C VAL A 167 -17.98 4.03 -7.27
N PRO A 168 -19.32 4.16 -7.21
CA PRO A 168 -20.00 5.20 -7.97
C PRO A 168 -19.43 6.58 -7.64
N GLY A 169 -19.21 7.40 -8.68
CA GLY A 169 -18.55 8.70 -8.54
C GLY A 169 -18.34 9.41 -9.88
N ASN A 170 -17.53 10.48 -9.86
CA ASN A 170 -17.18 11.24 -11.04
C ASN A 170 -15.86 10.72 -11.64
N TYR A 171 -15.87 10.38 -12.93
CA TYR A 171 -14.74 9.86 -13.70
C TYR A 171 -14.40 10.72 -14.93
N SER A 172 -14.96 11.92 -15.02
CA SER A 172 -14.63 12.90 -16.07
C SER A 172 -13.32 13.64 -15.79
#